data_AF-A0A252ANB6-F1
#
_entry.id   AF-A0A252ANB6-F1
#
_cell.length_a   1.000
_cell.length_b   1.000
_cell.length_c   1.000
_cell.angle_alpha   90.00
_cell.angle_beta   90.00
_cell.angle_gamma   90.00
#
_symmetry.space_group_name_H-M   'P 1'
#
loop_
_entity.id
_entity.type
_entity.pdbx_description
1 polymer ?
#
loop_
_entity_poly.entity_id
_entity_poly.type
_entity_poly.pdbx_seq_one_letter_code
_entity_poly.pdbx_strand_id
1 'polypeptide(L)'
;MAVNASSIVVGKCYATAKNQHRRVLKIDTTLNKVTYESWGGNVGANGNLSRTTVDLNKFATDVDKEITCPSKPKPPAPKKDEEKKDEEKNDGENNV
;
A
#
# COMPACT_ATOMS: atom_id res chain seq x y z
N MET A 1 -3.99 -17.02 -9.10
CA MET A 1 -3.51 -18.29 -8.53
C MET A 1 -3.02 -18.00 -7.12
N ALA A 2 -3.63 -18.53 -6.06
CA ALA A 2 -3.12 -18.32 -4.71
C ALA A 2 -1.72 -18.95 -4.54
N VAL A 3 -0.83 -18.27 -3.83
CA VAL A 3 0.46 -18.86 -3.42
C VAL A 3 0.30 -19.68 -2.15
N ASN A 4 1.22 -20.62 -1.92
CA ASN A 4 1.18 -21.47 -0.73
C ASN A 4 1.60 -20.66 0.51
N ALA A 5 0.86 -20.76 1.62
CA ALA A 5 1.16 -20.04 2.86
C ALA A 5 2.58 -20.33 3.38
N SER A 6 3.08 -21.55 3.20
CA SER A 6 4.43 -21.96 3.59
C SER A 6 5.54 -21.35 2.72
N SER A 7 5.20 -20.80 1.55
CA SER A 7 6.15 -20.11 0.66
C SER A 7 6.29 -18.61 0.95
N ILE A 8 5.53 -18.09 1.93
CA ILE A 8 5.57 -16.69 2.31
C ILE A 8 6.77 -16.45 3.22
N VAL A 9 7.65 -15.52 2.82
CA VAL A 9 8.92 -15.25 3.53
C VAL A 9 9.06 -13.76 3.83
N VAL A 10 9.60 -13.46 5.02
CA VAL A 10 9.93 -12.09 5.42
C VAL A 10 10.94 -11.47 4.45
N GLY A 11 10.70 -10.22 4.06
CA GLY A 11 11.55 -9.47 3.13
C GLY A 11 11.21 -9.69 1.66
N LYS A 12 10.36 -10.67 1.33
CA LYS A 12 9.89 -10.92 -0.05
C LYS A 12 8.68 -10.06 -0.41
N CYS A 13 8.49 -9.88 -1.71
CA CYS A 13 7.40 -9.09 -2.27
C CYS A 13 6.48 -9.98 -3.12
N TYR A 14 5.19 -9.67 -3.09
CA TYR A 14 4.15 -10.43 -3.75
C TYR A 14 3.20 -9.48 -4.47
N ALA A 15 2.71 -9.89 -5.63
CA ALA A 15 1.71 -9.16 -6.40
C ALA A 15 0.35 -9.83 -6.25
N THR A 16 -0.71 -9.02 -6.21
CA THR A 16 -2.11 -9.47 -6.29
C THR A 16 -2.67 -9.25 -7.70
N ALA A 17 -3.79 -9.89 -8.03
CA ALA A 17 -4.47 -9.78 -9.32
C ALA A 17 -4.93 -8.35 -9.65
N LYS A 18 -5.09 -7.50 -8.64
CA LYS A 18 -5.56 -6.11 -8.79
C LYS A 18 -4.40 -5.10 -8.92
N ASN A 19 -3.21 -5.55 -9.32
CA ASN A 19 -2.00 -4.72 -9.42
C ASN A 19 -1.60 -4.03 -8.09
N GLN A 20 -2.05 -4.55 -6.95
CA GLN A 20 -1.52 -4.18 -5.64
C GLN A 20 -0.32 -5.09 -5.34
N HIS A 21 0.75 -4.51 -4.83
CA HIS A 21 1.95 -5.18 -4.38
C HIS A 21 2.03 -5.16 -2.85
N ARG A 22 2.63 -6.20 -2.28
CA ARG A 22 2.77 -6.40 -0.84
C ARG A 22 4.18 -6.86 -0.50
N ARG A 23 4.81 -6.28 0.51
CA ARG A 23 6.12 -6.70 1.05
C ARG A 23 5.93 -7.22 2.46
N VAL A 24 6.36 -8.45 2.71
CA VAL A 24 6.26 -9.06 4.02
C VAL A 24 7.33 -8.47 4.93
N LEU A 25 6.91 -7.96 6.09
CA LEU A 25 7.80 -7.38 7.11
C LEU A 25 8.02 -8.31 8.28
N LYS A 26 6.98 -9.06 8.66
CA LYS A 26 7.01 -9.98 9.79
C LYS A 26 6.01 -11.11 9.56
N ILE A 27 6.40 -12.31 9.96
CA ILE A 27 5.50 -13.46 10.10
C ILE A 27 5.52 -13.84 11.56
N ASP A 28 4.34 -13.91 12.16
CA ASP A 28 4.11 -14.43 13.51
C ASP A 28 3.52 -15.83 13.38
N THR A 29 4.35 -16.85 13.54
CA THR A 29 3.95 -18.24 13.43
C THR A 29 3.11 -18.72 14.61
N THR A 30 3.21 -18.05 15.77
CA THR A 30 2.42 -18.40 16.96
C THR A 30 0.97 -17.98 16.81
N LEU A 31 0.74 -16.81 16.21
CA LEU A 31 -0.59 -16.27 15.94
C LEU A 31 -1.08 -16.56 14.51
N ASN A 32 -0.25 -17.22 13.69
CA ASN A 32 -0.47 -17.45 12.27
C ASN A 32 -0.81 -16.16 11.49
N LYS A 33 -0.12 -15.06 11.80
CA LYS A 33 -0.34 -13.73 11.22
C LYS A 33 0.84 -13.25 10.41
N VAL A 34 0.58 -12.42 9.42
CA VAL A 34 1.59 -11.76 8.61
C VAL A 34 1.34 -10.26 8.57
N THR A 35 2.40 -9.50 8.85
CA THR A 35 2.43 -8.06 8.70
C THR A 35 3.15 -7.71 7.41
N TYR A 36 2.49 -6.92 6.56
CA TYR A 36 3.03 -6.50 5.28
C TYR A 36 2.78 -5.01 5.02
N GLU A 37 3.63 -4.43 4.19
CA GLU A 37 3.42 -3.12 3.57
C GLU A 37 2.86 -3.30 2.17
N SER A 38 2.01 -2.38 1.72
CA SER A 38 1.38 -2.46 0.40
C SER A 38 1.44 -1.14 -0.38
N TRP A 39 1.55 -1.28 -1.71
CA TRP A 39 1.57 -0.17 -2.67
C TRP A 39 0.96 -0.58 -4.02
N GLY A 40 0.71 0.40 -4.89
CA GLY A 40 0.15 0.17 -6.23
C GLY A 40 -1.36 -0.12 -6.24
N GLY A 41 -1.99 0.02 -7.40
CA GLY A 41 -3.44 -0.06 -7.54
C GLY A 41 -4.14 1.11 -6.85
N ASN A 42 -5.33 0.85 -6.28
CA ASN A 42 -6.15 1.82 -5.55
C ASN A 42 -5.84 1.89 -4.03
N VAL A 43 -4.60 1.62 -3.60
CA VAL A 43 -4.24 1.90 -2.20
C VAL A 43 -4.27 3.41 -1.95
N GLY A 44 -4.87 3.82 -0.82
CA GLY A 44 -5.06 5.22 -0.47
C GLY A 44 -3.75 5.99 -0.45
N ALA A 45 -3.78 7.20 -1.00
CA ALA A 45 -2.59 7.98 -1.27
C ALA A 45 -2.19 8.87 -0.09
N ASN A 46 -1.72 8.24 0.99
CA ASN A 46 -1.33 8.95 2.20
C ASN A 46 0.19 9.22 2.28
N GLY A 47 0.90 9.20 1.15
CA GLY A 47 2.35 9.45 1.10
C GLY A 47 3.23 8.39 1.78
N ASN A 48 2.64 7.40 2.46
CA ASN A 48 3.31 6.29 3.13
C ASN A 48 2.76 4.94 2.63
N LEU A 49 3.57 3.89 2.76
CA LEU A 49 3.14 2.52 2.49
C LEU A 49 2.13 2.09 3.56
N SER A 50 1.00 1.53 3.11
CA SER A 50 -0.02 1.03 4.03
C SER A 50 0.46 -0.26 4.68
N ARG A 51 0.58 -0.26 6.01
CA ARG A 51 0.93 -1.45 6.80
C ARG A 51 -0.33 -2.15 7.28
N THR A 52 -0.41 -3.46 7.10
CA THR A 52 -1.57 -4.27 7.49
C THR A 52 -1.10 -5.59 8.09
N THR A 53 -1.85 -6.08 9.09
CA THR A 53 -1.65 -7.40 9.67
C THR A 53 -2.90 -8.24 9.43
N VAL A 54 -2.72 -9.41 8.81
CA VAL A 54 -3.80 -10.36 8.48
C VAL A 54 -3.37 -11.78 8.78
N ASP A 55 -4.28 -12.74 8.72
CA ASP A 55 -3.94 -14.16 8.82
C ASP A 55 -3.06 -14.59 7.63
N LEU A 56 -2.07 -15.43 7.90
CA LEU A 56 -1.11 -15.91 6.90
C LEU A 56 -1.81 -16.61 5.74
N ASN A 57 -2.82 -17.43 6.03
CA ASN A 57 -3.63 -18.11 5.01
C ASN A 57 -4.42 -17.13 4.15
N LYS A 58 -4.95 -16.06 4.76
CA LYS A 58 -5.68 -15.01 4.03
C LYS A 58 -4.74 -14.26 3.10
N PHE A 59 -3.55 -13.90 3.58
CA PHE A 59 -2.52 -13.29 2.75
C PHE A 59 -2.16 -14.17 1.55
N ALA A 60 -1.90 -15.46 1.79
CA ALA A 60 -1.52 -16.42 0.76
C ALA A 60 -2.60 -16.59 -0.33
N THR A 61 -3.88 -16.51 0.07
CA THR A 61 -5.03 -16.55 -0.84
C THR A 61 -5.16 -15.29 -1.69
N ASP A 62 -4.80 -14.13 -1.14
CA ASP A 62 -4.94 -12.84 -1.80
C ASP A 62 -3.83 -12.53 -2.81
N VAL A 63 -2.65 -13.11 -2.63
CA VAL A 63 -1.48 -12.85 -3.50
C VAL A 63 -1.35 -13.92 -4.58
N ASP A 64 -0.97 -13.48 -5.78
CA ASP A 64 -0.91 -14.32 -6.97
C ASP A 64 0.47 -14.91 -7.25
N LYS A 65 1.52 -14.13 -7.00
CA LYS A 65 2.90 -14.54 -7.29
C LYS A 65 3.91 -13.74 -6.48
N GLU A 66 5.06 -14.36 -6.20
CA GLU A 66 6.25 -13.64 -5.75
C GLU A 66 6.76 -12.74 -6.90
N ILE A 67 7.24 -11.56 -6.54
CA ILE A 67 7.88 -10.59 -7.43
C ILE A 67 9.17 -10.07 -6.81
N THR A 68 10.06 -9.55 -7.65
CA THR A 68 11.24 -8.82 -7.17
C THR A 68 10.80 -7.55 -6.44
N CYS A 69 11.32 -7.37 -5.23
CA CYS A 69 11.07 -6.14 -4.48
C CYS A 69 11.71 -4.93 -5.19
N PRO A 70 10.98 -3.82 -5.36
CA PRO A 70 11.57 -2.58 -5.84
C PRO A 70 12.58 -2.04 -4.81
N SER A 71 13.68 -1.47 -5.26
CA SER A 71 14.70 -0.86 -4.39
C SER A 71 14.13 0.25 -3.50
N LYS A 72 13.08 0.94 -3.98
CA LYS A 72 12.28 1.92 -3.23
C LYS A 72 10.80 1.68 -3.57
N PRO A 73 10.03 0.99 -2.72
CA PRO A 73 8.60 0.85 -2.93
C PRO A 73 7.97 2.24 -2.86
N LYS A 74 7.36 2.68 -3.97
CA LYS A 74 6.77 4.00 -4.06
C LYS A 74 5.34 3.93 -3.50
N PRO A 75 4.96 4.78 -2.53
CA PRO A 75 3.57 4.89 -2.14
C PRO A 75 2.73 5.26 -3.36
N PRO A 76 1.45 4.86 -3.40
CA PRO A 76 0.52 5.31 -4.43
C PRO A 76 0.59 6.83 -4.53
N ALA A 77 0.72 7.36 -5.74
CA ALA A 77 0.69 8.80 -5.94
C ALA A 77 -0.65 9.32 -5.38
N PRO A 78 -0.67 10.51 -4.72
CA PRO A 78 -1.92 11.23 -4.53
C PRO A 78 -2.64 11.21 -5.87
N LYS A 79 -3.90 10.74 -5.88
CA LYS A 79 -4.76 11.02 -7.01
C LYS A 79 -4.64 12.52 -7.20
N LYS A 80 -4.11 12.96 -8.35
CA LYS A 80 -4.31 14.32 -8.79
C LYS A 80 -5.81 14.44 -9.04
N ASP A 81 -6.60 14.63 -7.99
CA ASP A 81 -7.71 15.53 -8.12
C ASP A 81 -7.09 16.87 -8.52
N GLU A 82 -7.68 17.44 -9.56
CA GLU A 82 -7.24 18.58 -10.37
C GLU A 82 -6.30 19.59 -9.70
N GLU A 83 -5.29 19.95 -10.49
CA GLU A 83 -4.47 21.14 -10.32
C GLU A 83 -5.36 22.41 -10.32
N LYS A 84 -5.49 23.00 -9.13
CA LYS A 84 -5.24 24.42 -8.80
C LYS A 84 -5.83 25.52 -9.71
N LYS A 85 -6.65 26.41 -9.13
CA LYS A 85 -6.65 27.89 -9.30
C LYS A 85 -7.76 28.52 -8.42
N ASP A 86 -7.62 29.58 -7.65
CA ASP A 86 -6.66 30.70 -7.50
C ASP A 86 -6.63 31.03 -5.98
N GLU A 87 -5.51 31.25 -5.27
CA GLU A 87 -4.57 32.40 -5.28
C GLU A 87 -5.31 33.76 -5.20
N GLU A 88 -5.65 34.23 -4.00
CA GLU A 88 -4.88 35.18 -3.16
C GLU A 88 -5.27 36.67 -3.39
N LYS A 89 -5.32 37.41 -2.26
CA LYS A 89 -5.32 38.89 -2.07
C LYS A 89 -6.68 39.60 -2.15
N ASN A 90 -6.98 40.63 -1.37
CA ASN A 90 -6.42 41.24 -0.15
C ASN A 90 -7.45 42.31 0.28
N ASP A 91 -7.45 42.62 1.58
CA ASP A 91 -7.66 43.93 2.22
C ASP A 91 -8.81 44.89 1.82
N GLY A 92 -9.43 45.48 2.86
CA GLY A 92 -10.18 46.75 2.79
C GLY A 92 -11.65 46.57 3.17
N GLU A 93 -12.08 46.81 4.40
CA GLU A 93 -12.35 48.12 5.01
C GLU A 93 -13.66 48.80 4.50
N ASN A 94 -14.49 49.18 5.49
CA ASN A 94 -15.53 50.23 5.53
C ASN A 94 -17.01 49.98 5.15
N ASN A 95 -17.84 50.15 6.19
CA ASN A 95 -19.12 50.88 6.30
C ASN A 95 -19.95 51.20 5.04
N VAL A 96 -21.22 50.81 5.08
CA VAL A 96 -22.38 51.75 5.10
C VAL A 96 -23.59 51.12 5.78
#